data_AF-A0A1J3F8G5-F1
#
_entry.id   AF-A0A1J3F8G5-F1
#
_cell.length_a   1.000
_cell.length_b   1.000
_cell.length_c   1.000
_cell.angle_alpha   90.00
_cell.angle_beta   90.00
_cell.angle_gamma   90.00
#
_symmetry.space_group_name_H-M   'P 1'
#
loop_
_entity.id
_entity.type
_entity.pdbx_description
1 polymer ?
#
loop_
_entity_poly.entity_id
_entity_poly.type
_entity_poly.pdbx_seq_one_letter_code
_entity_poly.pdbx_strand_id
1 'polypeptide(L)'
;ALVSLSWSKKRKKKNTREATPSTLGAFHEMISYGDLRNATDGFSSSHLIGSGSFGTVFKALLPAENKVVAVKVLNLQRHGAMKSFMAE
;
A
#
# COMPACT_ATOMS: atom_id res chain seq x y z
N ALA A 1 33.36 9.37 -6.04
CA ALA A 1 33.57 8.91 -4.65
C ALA A 1 32.22 8.61 -4.03
N LEU A 2 31.95 7.35 -3.63
CA LEU A 2 30.69 6.94 -3.03
C LEU A 2 30.92 6.68 -1.54
N VAL A 3 30.27 7.46 -0.69
CA VAL A 3 30.21 7.19 0.75
C VAL A 3 28.74 6.98 1.09
N SER A 4 28.37 5.75 1.43
CA SER A 4 27.06 5.41 2.01
C SER A 4 27.25 5.12 3.49
N LEU A 5 26.45 5.77 4.33
CA LEU A 5 26.38 5.49 5.76
C LEU A 5 25.00 4.86 6.05
N SER A 6 24.98 3.58 6.43
CA SER A 6 23.77 2.88 6.85
C SER A 6 23.92 2.44 8.32
N TRP A 7 22.89 2.74 9.13
CA TRP A 7 22.83 2.34 10.53
C TRP A 7 21.69 1.34 10.71
N SER A 8 22.02 0.13 11.12
CA SER A 8 21.06 -0.95 11.40
C SER A 8 21.07 -1.25 12.90
N LYS A 9 19.99 -0.93 13.63
CA LYS A 9 19.79 -1.39 15.00
C LYS A 9 19.05 -2.73 14.99
N LYS A 10 19.63 -3.75 15.61
CA LYS A 10 19.13 -5.14 15.64
C LYS A 10 18.57 -5.53 17.01
N ARG A 11 17.28 -5.91 17.00
CA ARG A 11 16.52 -6.89 17.84
C ARG A 11 16.25 -6.66 19.34
N LYS A 12 14.96 -6.76 19.70
CA LYS A 12 14.48 -7.72 20.72
C LYS A 12 13.25 -8.48 20.20
N LYS A 13 13.32 -9.82 20.27
CA LYS A 13 12.22 -10.76 19.99
C LYS A 13 11.39 -10.89 21.27
N LYS A 14 10.14 -10.44 21.28
CA LYS A 14 9.15 -10.84 22.30
C LYS A 14 8.12 -11.75 21.62
N ASN A 15 8.12 -13.00 22.04
CA ASN A 15 7.11 -13.99 21.71
C ASN A 15 5.96 -13.80 22.69
N THR A 16 4.90 -13.12 22.26
CA THR A 16 3.64 -13.04 23.00
C THR A 16 2.55 -13.34 21.98
N ARG A 17 1.99 -14.55 22.10
CA ARG A 17 0.78 -14.98 21.41
C ARG A 17 -0.38 -14.22 22.01
N GLU A 18 -0.62 -13.02 21.51
CA GLU A 18 -1.87 -12.29 21.71
C GLU A 18 -2.37 -12.03 20.31
N ALA A 19 -3.32 -12.85 19.87
CA ALA A 19 -4.14 -12.55 18.71
C ALA A 19 -4.96 -11.32 19.07
N THR A 20 -4.33 -10.14 18.97
CA THR A 20 -5.09 -8.91 18.83
C THR A 20 -6.00 -9.13 17.63
N PRO A 21 -7.32 -8.97 17.76
CA PRO A 21 -8.17 -8.92 16.59
C PRO A 21 -7.72 -7.65 15.89
N SER A 22 -6.83 -7.82 14.91
CA SER A 22 -6.43 -6.74 14.04
C SER A 22 -7.72 -6.09 13.59
N THR A 23 -7.83 -4.80 13.81
CA THR A 23 -8.91 -3.91 13.35
C THR A 23 -9.08 -3.95 11.81
N LEU A 24 -8.34 -4.82 11.14
CA LEU A 24 -8.47 -5.33 9.77
C LEU A 24 -9.85 -5.95 9.46
N GLY A 25 -10.62 -6.36 10.48
CA GLY A 25 -11.93 -6.99 10.28
C GLY A 25 -13.13 -6.04 10.15
N ALA A 26 -12.97 -4.73 10.37
CA ALA A 26 -14.15 -3.87 10.57
C ALA A 26 -14.66 -3.13 9.32
N PHE A 27 -13.83 -2.85 8.30
CA PHE A 27 -14.24 -2.00 7.16
C PHE A 27 -13.52 -2.30 5.83
N HIS A 28 -13.24 -3.56 5.51
CA HIS A 28 -12.82 -3.89 4.15
C HIS A 28 -14.05 -4.06 3.27
N GLU A 29 -14.54 -2.96 2.69
CA GLU A 29 -15.43 -3.06 1.54
C GLU A 29 -14.69 -3.86 0.45
N MET A 30 -15.31 -4.95 0.00
CA MET A 30 -14.73 -5.82 -1.01
C MET A 30 -14.82 -5.12 -2.37
N ILE A 31 -13.85 -4.27 -2.65
CA ILE A 31 -13.74 -3.56 -3.93
C ILE A 31 -13.07 -4.50 -4.94
N SER A 32 -13.69 -4.66 -6.12
CA SER A 32 -13.09 -5.48 -7.17
C SER A 32 -11.94 -4.75 -7.87
N TYR A 33 -11.02 -5.50 -8.48
CA TYR A 33 -9.99 -4.89 -9.32
C TYR A 33 -10.59 -4.07 -10.48
N GLY A 34 -11.71 -4.50 -11.04
CA GLY A 34 -12.41 -3.77 -12.10
C GLY A 34 -12.87 -2.39 -11.65
N ASP A 35 -13.37 -2.28 -10.41
CA ASP A 35 -13.80 -1.01 -9.83
C ASP A 35 -12.60 -0.08 -9.61
N LEU A 36 -11.49 -0.59 -9.07
CA LEU A 36 -10.26 0.19 -8.91
C LEU A 36 -9.71 0.68 -10.26
N ARG A 37 -9.72 -0.21 -11.27
CA ARG A 37 -9.26 0.13 -12.63
C ARG A 37 -10.14 1.22 -13.24
N ASN A 38 -11.46 1.10 -13.13
CA ASN A 38 -12.37 2.11 -13.68
C ASN A 38 -12.26 3.44 -12.91
N ALA A 39 -12.19 3.39 -11.59
CA ALA A 39 -12.07 4.57 -10.73
C ALA A 39 -10.75 5.33 -10.89
N THR A 40 -9.72 4.69 -11.45
CA THR A 40 -8.41 5.30 -11.76
C THR A 40 -8.20 5.53 -13.27
N ASP A 41 -9.23 5.34 -14.09
CA ASP A 41 -9.14 5.41 -15.56
C ASP A 41 -8.00 4.54 -16.12
N GLY A 42 -7.97 3.28 -15.70
CA GLY A 42 -6.94 2.33 -16.10
C GLY A 42 -5.56 2.62 -15.49
N PHE A 43 -5.50 3.26 -14.32
CA PHE A 43 -4.26 3.77 -13.73
C PHE A 43 -3.56 4.83 -14.61
N SER A 44 -4.37 5.71 -15.23
CA SER A 44 -3.88 6.81 -16.06
C SER A 44 -2.99 7.77 -15.25
N SER A 45 -1.99 8.36 -15.91
CA SER A 45 -1.11 9.35 -15.29
C SER A 45 -1.84 10.62 -14.85
N SER A 46 -3.04 10.90 -15.40
CA SER A 46 -3.91 11.99 -14.94
C SER A 46 -4.35 11.82 -13.48
N HIS A 47 -4.40 10.58 -13.00
CA HIS A 47 -4.75 10.23 -11.63
C HIS A 47 -3.52 9.98 -10.75
N LEU A 48 -2.30 10.19 -11.24
CA LEU A 48 -1.08 9.97 -10.47
C LEU A 48 -0.96 10.98 -9.31
N ILE A 49 -0.86 10.47 -8.09
CA ILE A 49 -0.54 11.28 -6.89
C ILE A 49 0.98 11.28 -6.68
N GLY A 50 1.62 10.12 -6.83
CA GLY A 50 3.06 10.00 -6.65
C GLY A 50 3.59 8.60 -6.95
N SER A 51 4.90 8.51 -7.15
CA SER A 51 5.60 7.24 -7.37
C SER A 51 6.82 7.16 -6.47
N GLY A 52 7.08 5.97 -5.93
CA GLY A 52 8.21 5.70 -5.05
C GLY A 52 8.73 4.28 -5.22
N SER A 53 9.68 3.89 -4.36
CA SER A 53 10.39 2.62 -4.50
C SER A 53 9.50 1.37 -4.41
N PHE A 54 8.40 1.45 -3.67
CA PHE A 54 7.51 0.32 -3.40
C PHE A 54 6.26 0.30 -4.28
N GLY A 55 6.05 1.32 -5.12
CA GLY A 55 4.87 1.40 -5.95
C GLY A 55 4.47 2.82 -6.35
N THR A 56 3.32 2.90 -6.98
CA THR A 56 2.73 4.13 -7.50
C THR A 56 1.34 4.31 -6.91
N VAL A 57 1.02 5.53 -6.51
CA VAL A 57 -0.23 5.88 -5.84
C VAL A 57 -1.08 6.72 -6.79
N PHE A 58 -2.33 6.31 -6.98
CA PHE A 58 -3.30 6.98 -7.84
C PHE A 58 -4.49 7.48 -7.02
N LYS A 59 -5.08 8.58 -7.46
CA LYS A 59 -6.36 9.09 -6.97
C LYS A 59 -7.48 8.27 -7.63
N ALA A 60 -8.45 7.83 -6.86
CA ALA A 60 -9.62 7.13 -7.38
C ALA A 60 -10.90 7.69 -6.74
N LEU A 61 -11.99 7.72 -7.52
CA LEU A 61 -13.32 8.02 -7.01
C LEU A 61 -14.14 6.72 -7.01
N LEU A 62 -14.48 6.21 -5.83
CA LEU A 62 -15.38 5.07 -5.67
C LEU A 62 -16.82 5.55 -5.87
N PRO A 63 -17.50 5.18 -6.98
CA PRO A 63 -18.80 5.76 -7.32
C PRO A 63 -19.91 5.34 -6.36
N ALA A 64 -19.84 4.12 -5.83
CA ALA A 64 -20.84 3.56 -4.92
C ALA A 64 -20.94 4.37 -3.61
N GLU A 65 -19.81 4.86 -3.10
CA GLU A 65 -19.72 5.63 -1.85
C GLU A 65 -19.52 7.14 -2.09
N ASN A 66 -19.41 7.58 -3.36
CA ASN A 66 -18.98 8.92 -3.75
C ASN A 66 -17.72 9.40 -2.99
N LYS A 67 -16.76 8.48 -2.82
CA LYS A 67 -15.60 8.64 -1.94
C LYS A 67 -14.31 8.70 -2.71
N VAL A 68 -13.48 9.71 -2.41
CA VAL A 68 -12.14 9.82 -2.99
C VAL A 68 -11.16 9.02 -2.14
N VAL A 69 -10.41 8.12 -2.77
CA VAL A 69 -9.40 7.27 -2.12
C VAL A 69 -8.07 7.31 -2.86
N ALA A 70 -7.01 6.86 -2.19
CA ALA A 70 -5.71 6.61 -2.79
C ALA A 70 -5.53 5.11 -3.04
N VAL A 71 -5.21 4.73 -4.27
CA VAL A 71 -4.95 3.35 -4.69
C VAL A 71 -3.46 3.17 -4.92
N LYS A 72 -2.82 2.37 -4.07
CA LYS A 72 -1.38 2.07 -4.13
C LYS A 72 -1.13 0.79 -4.91
N VAL A 73 -0.57 0.91 -6.11
CA VAL A 73 -0.14 -0.20 -6.98
C VAL A 73 1.30 -0.57 -6.61
N LEU A 74 1.50 -1.78 -6.08
CA LEU A 74 2.81 -2.23 -5.59
C LEU A 74 3.75 -2.67 -6.72
N ASN A 75 5.03 -2.29 -6.62
CA ASN A 75 6.08 -2.86 -7.45
C ASN A 75 6.57 -4.18 -6.85
N LEU A 76 5.99 -5.30 -7.30
CA LEU A 76 6.33 -6.64 -6.76
C LEU A 76 7.75 -7.10 -7.10
N GLN A 77 8.42 -6.49 -8.09
CA GLN A 77 9.84 -6.78 -8.35
C GLN A 77 10.75 -6.21 -7.26
N ARG A 78 10.29 -5.22 -6.49
CA ARG A 78 11.04 -4.68 -5.36
C ARG A 78 11.00 -5.68 -4.21
N HIS A 79 12.18 -6.18 -3.83
CA HIS A 79 12.31 -7.05 -2.66
C HIS A 79 11.69 -6.38 -1.43
N GLY A 80 10.73 -7.08 -0.81
CA GLY A 80 10.03 -6.59 0.38
C GLY A 80 8.82 -5.70 0.12
N ALA A 81 8.41 -5.43 -1.13
CA ALA A 81 7.25 -4.57 -1.42
C ALA A 81 5.96 -5.00 -0.69
N MET A 82 5.66 -6.30 -0.72
CA MET A 82 4.50 -6.83 0.02
C MET A 82 4.68 -6.72 1.53
N LYS A 83 5.91 -6.92 2.04
CA LYS A 83 6.20 -6.80 3.47
C LYS A 83 6.08 -5.35 3.96
N SER A 84 6.54 -4.38 3.16
CA SER A 84 6.37 -2.96 3.47
C SER A 84 4.90 -2.55 3.45
N PHE A 85 4.10 -3.12 2.54
CA PHE A 85 2.67 -2.82 2.49
C PHE A 85 1.92 -3.36 3.71
N MET A 86 2.22 -4.60 4.13
CA MET A 86 1.58 -5.20 5.32
C MET A 86 2.03 -4.58 6.65
N ALA A 87 3.10 -3.78 6.65
CA ALA A 87 3.63 -3.13 7.84
C ALA A 87 3.12 -1.69 8.03
N GLU A 88 2.42 -1.15 7.02
CA GLU A 88 1.87 0.22 7.00
C GLU A 88 0.46 0.26 7.59
#